data_AF-A0A9E5ZNU7-F1
#
_entry.id   AF-A0A9E5ZNU7-F1
#
_cell.length_a   1.000
_cell.length_b   1.000
_cell.length_c   1.000
_cell.angle_alpha   90.00
_cell.angle_beta   90.00
_cell.angle_gamma   90.00
#
_symmetry.space_group_name_H-M   'P 1'
#
loop_
_entity.id
_entity.type
_entity.pdbx_description
1 polymer ?
#
loop_
_entity_poly.entity_id
_entity_poly.type
_entity_poly.pdbx_seq_one_letter_code
_entity_poly.pdbx_strand_id
1 'polypeptide(L)'
;MITAIFNKSKPINLVLASLILTFGFLLVQFQTTDVLSVSLFFYKTGFLLLAILSALLVDFIVKKNALSGQNSFVVLFYALFFFCFWGSNIDFSLILANLFILLGLRKIISLKSQLETTKKIFDAALWICVASLFHFWSILFFLVLYLGIVIYASNYYKNWLVPLVSAFIVFMIVSGYELVVNNQLFNFSNTSISTDYSLLNSNYNRVIGVFFAIILIVSLLFLPSRIRLKLQKNKLSYLVLIVALIVALVLVLISPNKSSAMLVFLYFPLATLFTSFFEKIKKPLIQSILLYSMFLVSVIICFITG
;
A
#
# COMPACT_ATOMS: atom_id res chain seq x y z
N MET A 1 0.28 15.02 -23.38
CA MET A 1 -0.86 14.19 -23.84
C MET A 1 -1.29 13.14 -22.81
N ILE A 2 -0.39 12.34 -22.20
CA ILE A 2 -0.76 11.32 -21.20
C ILE A 2 -1.43 11.91 -19.94
N THR A 3 -0.95 13.06 -19.46
CA THR A 3 -1.56 13.77 -18.31
C THR A 3 -3.03 14.12 -18.54
N ALA A 4 -3.44 14.38 -19.80
CA ALA A 4 -4.83 14.68 -20.14
C ALA A 4 -5.77 13.46 -20.02
N ILE A 5 -5.23 12.25 -20.20
CA ILE A 5 -5.98 10.99 -20.07
C ILE A 5 -6.30 10.73 -18.59
N PHE A 6 -5.30 10.87 -17.71
CA PHE A 6 -5.43 10.63 -16.26
C PHE A 6 -6.14 11.76 -15.49
N ASN A 7 -6.29 12.94 -16.10
CA ASN A 7 -7.10 14.06 -15.58
C ASN A 7 -8.61 13.79 -15.55
N LYS A 8 -9.09 12.69 -16.14
CA LYS A 8 -10.51 12.28 -16.04
C LYS A 8 -10.60 10.87 -15.48
N SER A 9 -11.38 10.62 -14.44
CA SER A 9 -11.54 9.29 -13.85
C SER A 9 -12.33 8.32 -14.73
N LYS A 10 -11.71 7.83 -15.81
CA LYS A 10 -12.29 6.87 -16.76
C LYS A 10 -11.78 5.44 -16.50
N PRO A 11 -12.57 4.39 -16.84
CA PRO A 11 -12.14 3.00 -16.69
C PRO A 11 -10.87 2.69 -17.50
N ILE A 12 -10.64 3.40 -18.61
CA ILE A 12 -9.42 3.26 -19.43
C ILE A 12 -8.13 3.51 -18.64
N ASN A 13 -8.15 4.37 -17.62
CA ASN A 13 -6.96 4.70 -16.82
C ASN A 13 -6.51 3.51 -15.96
N LEU A 14 -7.47 2.69 -15.55
CA LEU A 14 -7.22 1.48 -14.79
C LEU A 14 -6.63 0.39 -15.69
N VAL A 15 -7.12 0.28 -16.93
CA VAL A 15 -6.52 -0.59 -17.96
C VAL A 15 -5.07 -0.18 -18.25
N LEU A 16 -4.80 1.12 -18.39
CA LEU A 16 -3.43 1.63 -18.56
C LEU A 16 -2.54 1.32 -17.35
N ALA A 17 -3.05 1.47 -16.12
CA ALA A 17 -2.30 1.12 -14.92
C ALA A 17 -1.98 -0.39 -14.86
N SER A 18 -2.93 -1.25 -15.22
CA SER A 18 -2.67 -2.70 -15.33
C SER A 18 -1.65 -3.02 -16.41
N LEU A 19 -1.69 -2.33 -17.55
CA LEU A 19 -0.70 -2.51 -18.62
C LEU A 19 0.73 -2.12 -18.18
N ILE A 20 0.86 -1.04 -17.41
CA ILE A 20 2.15 -0.64 -16.84
C ILE A 20 2.66 -1.73 -15.88
N LEU A 21 1.80 -2.26 -15.01
CA LEU A 21 2.17 -3.35 -14.09
C LEU A 21 2.61 -4.60 -14.84
N THR A 22 1.85 -5.01 -15.87
CA THR A 22 2.18 -6.19 -16.68
C THR A 22 3.49 -5.99 -17.45
N PHE A 23 3.73 -4.77 -17.95
CA PHE A 23 4.96 -4.46 -18.68
C PHE A 23 6.18 -4.56 -17.76
N GLY A 24 6.10 -3.99 -16.54
CA GLY A 24 7.19 -4.07 -15.57
C GLY A 24 7.50 -5.50 -15.14
N PHE A 25 6.46 -6.30 -14.91
CA PHE A 25 6.63 -7.73 -14.61
C PHE A 25 7.33 -8.47 -15.75
N LEU A 26 6.87 -8.28 -17.00
CA LEU A 26 7.47 -8.95 -18.15
C LEU A 26 8.95 -8.60 -18.32
N LEU A 27 9.34 -7.33 -18.11
CA LEU A 27 10.74 -6.92 -18.17
C LEU A 27 11.62 -7.73 -17.23
N VAL A 28 11.21 -7.90 -15.97
CA VAL A 28 11.96 -8.72 -14.99
C VAL A 28 11.98 -10.19 -15.40
N GLN A 29 10.85 -10.72 -15.89
CA GLN A 29 10.80 -12.11 -16.32
C GLN A 29 11.73 -12.40 -17.50
N PHE A 30 11.96 -11.43 -18.40
CA PHE A 30 12.93 -11.58 -19.49
C PHE A 30 14.39 -11.54 -19.00
N GLN A 31 14.68 -10.93 -17.85
CA GLN A 31 16.01 -10.94 -17.25
C GLN A 31 16.31 -12.27 -16.54
N THR A 32 15.29 -12.90 -15.95
CA THR A 32 15.45 -14.19 -15.27
C THR A 32 15.62 -15.33 -16.28
N THR A 33 16.71 -16.09 -16.16
CA THR A 33 17.02 -17.26 -16.99
C THR A 33 16.46 -18.58 -16.43
N ASP A 34 15.42 -18.50 -15.59
CA ASP A 34 14.83 -19.67 -14.95
C ASP A 34 14.11 -20.57 -15.98
N VAL A 35 14.33 -21.88 -15.86
CA VAL A 35 13.57 -22.86 -16.64
C VAL A 35 12.09 -22.78 -16.25
N LEU A 36 11.22 -22.52 -17.22
CA LEU A 36 9.77 -22.41 -17.03
C LEU A 36 9.18 -23.76 -16.62
N SER A 37 8.98 -23.98 -15.33
CA SER A 37 8.14 -25.06 -14.82
C SER A 37 6.67 -24.60 -14.73
N VAL A 38 5.73 -25.54 -14.85
CA VAL A 38 4.28 -25.26 -14.77
C VAL A 38 3.91 -24.62 -13.43
N SER A 39 4.51 -25.11 -12.33
CA SER A 39 4.29 -24.55 -10.99
C SER A 39 4.79 -23.12 -10.86
N LEU A 40 5.99 -22.82 -11.38
CA LEU A 40 6.57 -21.48 -11.39
C LEU A 40 5.71 -20.51 -12.22
N PHE A 41 5.16 -20.97 -13.34
CA PHE A 41 4.25 -20.18 -14.17
C PHE A 41 2.97 -19.77 -13.40
N PHE A 42 2.31 -20.71 -12.73
CA PHE A 42 1.12 -20.40 -11.91
C PHE A 42 1.45 -19.48 -10.72
N TYR A 43 2.60 -19.68 -10.08
CA TYR A 43 3.04 -18.80 -8.99
C TYR A 43 3.27 -17.36 -9.48
N LYS A 44 4.04 -17.19 -10.56
CA LYS A 44 4.38 -15.89 -11.15
C LYS A 44 3.13 -15.16 -11.70
N THR A 45 2.21 -15.89 -12.33
CA THR A 45 0.93 -15.31 -12.81
C THR A 45 -0.02 -14.94 -11.67
N GLY A 46 -0.12 -15.77 -10.63
CA GLY A 46 -0.90 -15.45 -9.43
C GLY A 46 -0.41 -14.19 -8.73
N PHE A 47 0.92 -14.00 -8.68
CA PHE A 47 1.54 -12.80 -8.16
C PHE A 47 1.17 -11.54 -8.96
N LEU A 48 1.20 -11.62 -10.30
CA LEU A 48 0.76 -10.52 -11.17
C LEU A 48 -0.73 -10.19 -10.99
N LEU A 49 -1.59 -11.20 -10.87
CA LEU A 49 -3.01 -11.00 -10.62
C LEU A 49 -3.26 -10.27 -9.29
N LEU A 50 -2.52 -10.61 -8.22
CA LEU A 50 -2.59 -9.90 -6.94
C LEU A 50 -2.16 -8.45 -7.05
N ALA A 51 -1.08 -8.16 -7.77
CA ALA A 51 -0.62 -6.79 -7.99
C ALA A 51 -1.69 -5.96 -8.73
N ILE A 52 -2.29 -6.51 -9.79
CA ILE A 52 -3.40 -5.87 -10.51
C ILE A 52 -4.59 -5.65 -9.58
N LEU A 53 -5.01 -6.67 -8.83
CA LEU A 53 -6.12 -6.58 -7.88
C LEU A 53 -5.87 -5.48 -6.83
N SER A 54 -4.65 -5.36 -6.33
CA SER A 54 -4.28 -4.29 -5.41
C SER A 54 -4.46 -2.89 -6.04
N ALA A 55 -4.11 -2.71 -7.32
CA ALA A 55 -4.33 -1.45 -8.04
C ALA A 55 -5.82 -1.16 -8.29
N LEU A 56 -6.63 -2.19 -8.61
CA LEU A 56 -8.09 -2.07 -8.72
C LEU A 56 -8.71 -1.59 -7.39
N LEU A 57 -8.25 -2.19 -6.29
CA LEU A 57 -8.70 -1.86 -4.93
C LEU A 57 -8.34 -0.41 -4.59
N VAL A 58 -7.13 0.04 -4.92
CA VAL A 58 -6.71 1.44 -4.75
C VAL A 58 -7.61 2.40 -5.53
N ASP A 59 -7.90 2.13 -6.81
CA ASP A 59 -8.82 2.94 -7.61
C ASP A 59 -10.22 3.04 -6.96
N PHE A 60 -10.72 1.90 -6.48
CA PHE A 60 -11.99 1.84 -5.76
C PHE A 60 -11.98 2.68 -4.48
N ILE A 61 -10.93 2.60 -3.66
CA ILE A 61 -10.81 3.41 -2.43
C ILE A 61 -10.81 4.90 -2.78
N VAL A 62 -10.01 5.30 -3.77
CA VAL A 62 -9.82 6.70 -4.16
C VAL A 62 -11.12 7.30 -4.68
N LYS A 63 -11.81 6.60 -5.59
CA LYS A 63 -13.09 7.05 -6.15
C LYS A 63 -14.17 7.12 -5.09
N LYS A 64 -14.33 6.07 -4.27
CA LYS A 64 -15.39 5.99 -3.26
C LYS A 64 -15.25 7.03 -2.15
N ASN A 65 -14.02 7.41 -1.79
CA ASN A 65 -13.75 8.37 -0.71
C ASN A 65 -13.33 9.76 -1.21
N ALA A 66 -13.40 10.00 -2.52
CA ALA A 66 -12.99 11.25 -3.17
C ALA A 66 -11.59 11.75 -2.74
N LEU A 67 -10.63 10.84 -2.60
CA LEU A 67 -9.28 11.16 -2.09
C LEU A 67 -8.42 11.96 -3.08
N SER A 68 -8.78 11.98 -4.36
CA SER A 68 -8.18 12.81 -5.41
C SER A 68 -9.20 13.78 -6.01
N GLY A 69 -8.76 14.74 -6.83
CA GLY A 69 -9.63 15.69 -7.50
C GLY A 69 -10.40 15.11 -8.71
N GLN A 70 -10.98 13.91 -8.59
CA GLN A 70 -11.59 13.14 -9.71
C GLN A 70 -10.59 12.74 -10.82
N ASN A 71 -9.31 12.69 -10.48
CA ASN A 71 -8.23 12.26 -11.36
C ASN A 71 -7.77 10.84 -10.97
N SER A 72 -7.22 10.10 -11.94
CA SER A 72 -6.73 8.72 -11.74
C SER A 72 -5.21 8.65 -11.49
N PHE A 73 -4.56 9.77 -11.15
CA PHE A 73 -3.12 9.80 -10.90
C PHE A 73 -2.68 8.94 -9.71
N VAL A 74 -3.53 8.75 -8.68
CA VAL A 74 -3.19 7.90 -7.53
C VAL A 74 -2.89 6.47 -7.98
N VAL A 75 -3.75 5.93 -8.85
CA VAL A 75 -3.62 4.55 -9.37
C VAL A 75 -2.41 4.45 -10.28
N LEU A 76 -2.15 5.50 -11.09
CA LEU A 76 -0.95 5.56 -11.93
C LEU A 76 0.33 5.54 -11.08
N PHE A 77 0.45 6.42 -10.08
CA PHE A 77 1.64 6.45 -9.22
C PHE A 77 1.78 5.17 -8.40
N TYR A 78 0.68 4.60 -7.92
CA TYR A 78 0.70 3.29 -7.27
C TYR A 78 1.23 2.20 -8.21
N ALA A 79 0.79 2.17 -9.48
CA ALA A 79 1.30 1.26 -10.49
C ALA A 79 2.78 1.50 -10.81
N LEU A 80 3.23 2.75 -10.88
CA LEU A 80 4.64 3.11 -11.07
C LEU A 80 5.52 2.69 -9.88
N PHE A 81 5.00 2.80 -8.64
CA PHE A 81 5.73 2.33 -7.46
C PHE A 81 5.87 0.81 -7.45
N PHE A 82 4.79 0.09 -7.80
CA PHE A 82 4.87 -1.35 -8.06
C PHE A 82 5.78 -1.70 -9.25
N PHE A 83 5.91 -0.81 -10.23
CA PHE A 83 6.84 -1.03 -11.33
C PHE A 83 8.30 -1.08 -10.86
N CYS A 84 8.70 -0.13 -9.99
CA CYS A 84 10.02 -0.14 -9.36
C CYS A 84 10.27 -1.40 -8.51
N PHE A 85 9.19 -2.08 -8.15
CA PHE A 85 9.19 -3.14 -7.17
C PHE A 85 9.55 -4.50 -7.76
N TRP A 86 9.20 -4.75 -9.02
CA TRP A 86 9.23 -6.09 -9.63
C TRP A 86 10.54 -6.86 -9.50
N GLY A 87 11.69 -6.19 -9.53
CA GLY A 87 12.99 -6.85 -9.39
C GLY A 87 13.49 -6.99 -7.95
N SER A 88 12.74 -6.53 -6.95
CA SER A 88 13.08 -6.82 -5.55
C SER A 88 12.72 -8.27 -5.18
N ASN A 89 13.36 -8.83 -4.13
CA ASN A 89 13.05 -10.16 -3.61
C ASN A 89 11.69 -10.15 -2.89
N ILE A 90 10.61 -10.20 -3.67
CA ILE A 90 9.25 -10.08 -3.12
C ILE A 90 8.66 -11.45 -2.88
N ASP A 91 8.20 -11.62 -1.65
CA ASP A 91 7.42 -12.77 -1.26
C ASP A 91 5.93 -12.56 -1.54
N PHE A 92 5.27 -13.61 -2.02
CA PHE A 92 3.82 -13.62 -2.24
C PHE A 92 3.04 -13.23 -0.97
N SER A 93 3.52 -13.65 0.20
CA SER A 93 2.97 -13.29 1.51
C SER A 93 2.95 -11.78 1.75
N LEU A 94 3.96 -11.04 1.31
CA LEU A 94 4.09 -9.60 1.55
C LEU A 94 3.06 -8.81 0.73
N ILE A 95 2.86 -9.16 -0.55
CA ILE A 95 1.81 -8.55 -1.38
C ILE A 95 0.43 -8.86 -0.81
N LEU A 96 0.22 -10.09 -0.36
CA LEU A 96 -1.05 -10.51 0.21
C LEU A 96 -1.35 -9.78 1.53
N ALA A 97 -0.35 -9.61 2.39
CA ALA A 97 -0.44 -8.78 3.59
C ALA A 97 -0.82 -7.33 3.23
N ASN A 98 -0.16 -6.73 2.24
CA ASN A 98 -0.50 -5.38 1.80
C ASN A 98 -1.92 -5.27 1.24
N LEU A 99 -2.39 -6.26 0.47
CA LEU A 99 -3.76 -6.30 -0.04
C LEU A 99 -4.78 -6.26 1.11
N PHE A 100 -4.57 -7.05 2.17
CA PHE A 100 -5.41 -7.03 3.35
C PHE A 100 -5.33 -5.71 4.12
N ILE A 101 -4.14 -5.10 4.22
CA ILE A 101 -4.00 -3.75 4.76
C ILE A 101 -4.80 -2.72 3.94
N LEU A 102 -4.81 -2.80 2.61
CA LEU A 102 -5.64 -1.94 1.77
C LEU A 102 -7.15 -2.13 2.04
N LEU A 103 -7.60 -3.37 2.26
CA LEU A 103 -8.99 -3.66 2.65
C LEU A 103 -9.33 -3.05 4.03
N GLY A 104 -8.39 -3.10 4.98
CA GLY A 104 -8.50 -2.44 6.29
C GLY A 104 -8.58 -0.92 6.16
N LEU A 105 -7.62 -0.30 5.47
CA LEU A 105 -7.56 1.14 5.21
C LEU A 105 -8.83 1.65 4.51
N ARG A 106 -9.36 0.91 3.54
CA ARG A 106 -10.64 1.21 2.88
C ARG A 106 -11.77 1.40 3.90
N LYS A 107 -11.86 0.50 4.88
CA LYS A 107 -12.91 0.52 5.92
C LYS A 107 -12.67 1.67 6.89
N ILE A 108 -11.43 1.89 7.33
CA ILE A 108 -11.04 3.03 8.20
C ILE A 108 -11.41 4.37 7.55
N ILE A 109 -11.03 4.60 6.30
CA ILE A 109 -11.32 5.86 5.60
C ILE A 109 -12.83 6.06 5.44
N SER A 110 -13.57 4.97 5.21
CA SER A 110 -15.04 5.01 5.06
C SER A 110 -15.80 5.29 6.37
N LEU A 111 -15.13 5.26 7.54
CA LEU A 111 -15.73 5.65 8.82
C LEU A 111 -16.21 7.10 8.82
N LYS A 112 -15.60 7.95 7.97
CA LYS A 112 -16.03 9.33 7.73
C LYS A 112 -17.54 9.46 7.45
N SER A 113 -18.15 8.48 6.77
CA SER A 113 -19.58 8.52 6.47
C SER A 113 -20.48 8.26 7.69
N GLN A 114 -19.93 7.79 8.81
CA GLN A 114 -20.64 7.47 10.06
C GLN A 114 -21.79 6.45 9.92
N LEU A 115 -21.94 5.82 8.75
CA LEU A 115 -22.85 4.70 8.53
C LEU A 115 -22.19 3.39 8.95
N GLU A 116 -22.91 2.55 9.70
CA GLU A 116 -22.45 1.21 10.13
C GLU A 116 -21.04 1.21 10.74
N THR A 117 -20.75 2.16 11.64
CA THR A 117 -19.42 2.39 12.21
C THR A 117 -18.85 1.15 12.89
N THR A 118 -19.62 0.48 13.74
CA THR A 118 -19.22 -0.75 14.44
C THR A 118 -18.80 -1.85 13.46
N LYS A 119 -19.61 -2.13 12.42
CA LYS A 119 -19.29 -3.13 11.39
C LYS A 119 -18.01 -2.77 10.63
N LYS A 120 -17.83 -1.49 10.27
CA LYS A 120 -16.61 -1.04 9.58
C LYS A 120 -15.36 -1.18 10.43
N ILE A 121 -15.46 -0.90 11.73
CA ILE A 121 -14.34 -1.08 12.68
C ILE A 121 -14.01 -2.57 12.78
N PHE A 122 -15.02 -3.42 12.91
CA PHE A 122 -14.87 -4.87 12.97
C PHE A 122 -14.16 -5.41 11.72
N ASP A 123 -14.66 -5.04 10.53
CA ASP A 123 -14.08 -5.44 9.26
C ASP A 123 -12.63 -4.95 9.13
N ALA A 124 -12.35 -3.70 9.51
CA ALA A 124 -11.01 -3.14 9.43
C ALA A 124 -10.02 -3.90 10.32
N ALA A 125 -10.40 -4.17 11.57
CA ALA A 125 -9.61 -4.97 12.50
C ALA A 125 -9.39 -6.40 11.97
N LEU A 126 -10.42 -7.00 11.36
CA LEU A 126 -10.36 -8.36 10.82
C LEU A 126 -9.30 -8.42 9.73
N TRP A 127 -9.35 -7.50 8.77
CA TRP A 127 -8.38 -7.45 7.67
C TRP A 127 -6.96 -7.16 8.15
N ILE A 128 -6.76 -6.31 9.17
CA ILE A 128 -5.43 -6.08 9.75
C ILE A 128 -4.90 -7.34 10.45
N CYS A 129 -5.75 -8.06 11.20
CA CYS A 129 -5.37 -9.34 11.79
C CYS A 129 -4.99 -10.37 10.73
N VAL A 130 -5.79 -10.51 9.67
CA VAL A 130 -5.48 -11.43 8.57
C VAL A 130 -4.16 -11.04 7.89
N ALA A 131 -3.89 -9.75 7.68
CA ALA A 131 -2.60 -9.28 7.16
C ALA A 131 -1.42 -9.71 8.06
N SER A 132 -1.61 -9.67 9.39
CA SER A 132 -0.57 -10.03 10.36
C SER A 132 -0.20 -11.52 10.35
N LEU A 133 -1.07 -12.37 9.82
CA LEU A 133 -0.75 -13.80 9.60
C LEU A 133 0.28 -13.99 8.48
N PHE A 134 0.25 -13.12 7.45
CA PHE A 134 1.20 -13.18 6.32
C PHE A 134 2.47 -12.38 6.58
N HIS A 135 2.35 -11.26 7.31
CA HIS A 135 3.49 -10.47 7.76
C HIS A 135 3.19 -9.85 9.13
N PHE A 136 3.78 -10.42 10.18
CA PHE A 136 3.51 -10.09 11.59
C PHE A 136 3.42 -8.59 11.87
N TRP A 137 4.43 -7.81 11.46
CA TRP A 137 4.51 -6.38 11.75
C TRP A 137 3.42 -5.52 11.10
N SER A 138 2.61 -6.07 10.19
CA SER A 138 1.41 -5.38 9.70
C SER A 138 0.36 -5.15 10.80
N ILE A 139 0.50 -5.83 11.96
CA ILE A 139 -0.28 -5.55 13.17
C ILE A 139 -0.19 -4.07 13.63
N LEU A 140 0.90 -3.36 13.31
CA LEU A 140 1.07 -1.95 13.63
C LEU A 140 -0.04 -1.07 13.02
N PHE A 141 -0.71 -1.51 11.94
CA PHE A 141 -1.85 -0.80 11.37
C PHE A 141 -3.07 -0.71 12.30
N PHE A 142 -3.10 -1.45 13.42
CA PHE A 142 -4.06 -1.19 14.49
C PHE A 142 -3.95 0.24 15.05
N LEU A 143 -2.76 0.85 15.05
CA LEU A 143 -2.60 2.26 15.43
C LEU A 143 -3.39 3.19 14.50
N VAL A 144 -3.40 2.90 13.20
CA VAL A 144 -4.19 3.65 12.21
C VAL A 144 -5.68 3.45 12.45
N LEU A 145 -6.10 2.22 12.80
CA LEU A 145 -7.49 1.91 13.12
C LEU A 145 -7.98 2.67 14.36
N TYR A 146 -7.24 2.61 15.48
CA TYR A 146 -7.61 3.32 16.70
C TYR A 146 -7.64 4.84 16.50
N LEU A 147 -6.68 5.38 15.75
CA LEU A 147 -6.73 6.79 15.38
C LEU A 147 -7.96 7.12 14.50
N GLY A 148 -8.34 6.22 13.60
CA GLY A 148 -9.60 6.33 12.85
C GLY A 148 -10.83 6.33 13.76
N ILE A 149 -10.85 5.51 14.81
CA ILE A 149 -11.92 5.49 15.83
C ILE A 149 -11.95 6.83 16.57
N VAL A 150 -10.80 7.34 17.03
CA VAL A 150 -10.69 8.64 17.72
C VAL A 150 -11.26 9.76 16.86
N ILE A 151 -10.94 9.78 15.57
CA ILE A 151 -11.33 10.86 14.67
C ILE A 151 -12.82 10.80 14.30
N TYR A 152 -13.35 9.61 14.01
CA TYR A 152 -14.68 9.49 13.39
C TYR A 152 -15.77 8.92 14.31
N ALA A 153 -15.40 8.21 15.37
CA ALA A 153 -16.31 7.32 16.10
C ALA A 153 -16.07 7.30 17.62
N SER A 154 -15.48 8.37 18.18
CA SER A 154 -15.09 8.47 19.60
C SER A 154 -16.25 8.44 20.59
N ASN A 155 -17.46 8.85 20.17
CA ASN A 155 -18.62 9.02 21.05
C ASN A 155 -19.15 7.72 21.68
N TYR A 156 -18.88 6.55 21.09
CA TYR A 156 -19.39 5.27 21.59
C TYR A 156 -18.25 4.39 22.10
N TYR A 157 -18.18 4.19 23.42
CA TYR A 157 -17.13 3.38 24.07
C TYR A 157 -17.04 1.95 23.49
N LYS A 158 -18.17 1.35 23.09
CA LYS A 158 -18.21 0.00 22.49
C LYS A 158 -17.32 -0.11 21.25
N ASN A 159 -17.18 0.96 20.46
CA ASN A 159 -16.34 1.00 19.26
C ASN A 159 -14.87 0.71 19.54
N TRP A 160 -14.40 1.00 20.76
CA TRP A 160 -13.02 0.75 21.18
C TRP A 160 -12.75 -0.72 21.48
N LEU A 161 -13.79 -1.49 21.83
CA LEU A 161 -13.68 -2.92 22.13
C LEU A 161 -13.83 -3.79 20.88
N VAL A 162 -14.50 -3.29 19.83
CA VAL A 162 -14.72 -4.03 18.58
C VAL A 162 -13.43 -4.58 17.95
N PRO A 163 -12.31 -3.82 17.86
CA PRO A 163 -11.06 -4.35 17.32
C PRO A 163 -10.54 -5.60 18.05
N LEU A 164 -10.69 -5.64 19.39
CA LEU A 164 -10.27 -6.78 20.21
C LEU A 164 -11.12 -8.03 19.92
N VAL A 165 -12.43 -7.85 19.75
CA VAL A 165 -13.35 -8.95 19.38
C VAL A 165 -12.96 -9.55 18.03
N SER A 166 -12.63 -8.70 17.07
CA SER A 166 -12.19 -9.15 15.74
C SER A 166 -10.88 -9.93 15.80
N ALA A 167 -9.91 -9.43 16.56
CA ALA A 167 -8.64 -10.13 16.78
C ALA A 167 -8.84 -11.49 17.45
N PHE A 168 -9.72 -11.57 18.45
CA PHE A 168 -10.06 -12.83 19.12
C PHE A 168 -10.66 -13.84 18.14
N ILE A 169 -11.57 -13.42 17.26
CA ILE A 169 -12.18 -14.31 16.26
C ILE A 169 -11.13 -14.85 15.28
N VAL A 170 -10.26 -13.99 14.74
CA VAL A 170 -9.19 -14.44 13.83
C VAL A 170 -8.24 -15.40 14.55
N PHE A 171 -7.84 -15.08 15.78
CA PHE A 171 -6.98 -15.96 16.58
C PHE A 171 -7.62 -17.33 16.79
N MET A 172 -8.89 -17.40 17.20
CA MET A 172 -9.61 -18.66 17.43
C MET A 172 -9.71 -19.52 16.15
N ILE A 173 -9.99 -18.89 15.01
CA ILE A 173 -10.08 -19.60 13.71
C ILE A 173 -8.72 -20.18 13.34
N VAL A 174 -7.65 -19.39 13.43
CA VAL A 174 -6.31 -19.81 13.05
C VAL A 174 -5.77 -20.87 14.01
N SER A 175 -5.96 -20.70 15.32
CA SER A 175 -5.58 -21.73 16.30
C SER A 175 -6.36 -23.02 16.09
N GLY A 176 -7.65 -22.94 15.72
CA GLY A 176 -8.45 -24.11 15.40
C GLY A 176 -7.93 -24.85 14.16
N TYR A 177 -7.56 -24.12 13.11
CA TYR A 177 -6.94 -24.68 11.91
C TYR A 177 -5.61 -25.38 12.21
N GLU A 178 -4.70 -24.70 12.92
CA GLU A 178 -3.38 -25.25 13.29
C GLU A 178 -3.50 -26.50 14.19
N LEU A 179 -4.45 -26.51 15.12
CA LEU A 179 -4.70 -27.69 15.96
C LEU A 179 -5.18 -28.88 15.14
N VAL A 180 -6.05 -28.67 14.15
CA VAL A 180 -6.60 -29.75 13.32
C VAL A 180 -5.58 -30.28 12.32
N VAL A 181 -4.78 -29.41 11.69
CA VAL A 181 -3.88 -29.78 10.59
C VAL A 181 -2.49 -30.15 11.10
N ASN A 182 -1.94 -29.37 12.03
CA ASN A 182 -0.54 -29.46 12.48
C ASN A 182 -0.41 -29.97 13.93
N ASN A 183 -1.53 -30.18 14.64
CA ASN A 183 -1.58 -30.62 16.04
C ASN A 183 -0.79 -29.70 17.00
N GLN A 184 -0.76 -28.39 16.69
CA GLN A 184 -0.05 -27.37 17.45
C GLN A 184 -0.93 -26.13 17.62
N LEU A 185 -0.68 -25.34 18.67
CA LEU A 185 -1.28 -24.02 18.80
C LEU A 185 -0.58 -23.05 17.85
N PHE A 186 -1.36 -22.15 17.24
CA PHE A 186 -0.82 -21.13 16.36
C PHE A 186 0.22 -20.27 17.08
N ASN A 187 1.40 -20.16 16.46
CA ASN A 187 2.47 -19.31 16.93
C ASN A 187 2.88 -18.32 15.83
N PHE A 188 3.10 -17.07 16.19
CA PHE A 188 3.56 -16.07 15.24
C PHE A 188 5.03 -16.33 14.88
N SER A 189 5.33 -16.32 13.58
CA SER A 189 6.69 -16.30 13.07
C SER A 189 7.20 -14.86 12.91
N ASN A 190 8.52 -14.68 12.89
CA ASN A 190 9.18 -13.39 12.62
C ASN A 190 8.78 -12.23 13.56
N THR A 191 8.55 -12.56 14.83
CA THR A 191 8.22 -11.59 15.90
C THR A 191 9.43 -10.82 16.42
N SER A 192 10.65 -11.23 16.05
CA SER A 192 11.87 -10.56 16.49
C SER A 192 12.01 -9.18 15.88
N ILE A 193 12.49 -8.25 16.69
CA ILE A 193 12.96 -6.93 16.25
C ILE A 193 14.42 -7.10 15.85
N SER A 194 14.76 -6.85 14.58
CA SER A 194 16.16 -6.84 14.16
C SER A 194 16.70 -5.40 14.12
N THR A 195 17.89 -5.19 14.66
CA THR A 195 18.65 -3.94 14.50
C THR A 195 19.62 -4.01 13.31
N ASP A 196 19.66 -5.13 12.59
CA ASP A 196 20.59 -5.32 11.48
C ASP A 196 20.10 -4.63 10.21
N TYR A 197 20.92 -3.71 9.70
CA TYR A 197 20.66 -2.96 8.46
C TYR A 197 21.51 -3.46 7.28
N SER A 198 22.18 -4.61 7.41
CA SER A 198 23.09 -5.15 6.40
C SER A 198 22.40 -5.36 5.03
N LEU A 199 21.15 -5.83 5.03
CA LEU A 199 20.35 -6.05 3.83
C LEU A 199 19.99 -4.74 3.10
N LEU A 200 19.81 -3.63 3.83
CA LEU A 200 19.58 -2.30 3.23
C LEU A 200 20.85 -1.70 2.63
N ASN A 201 22.04 -2.21 2.95
CA ASN A 201 23.31 -1.64 2.50
C ASN A 201 23.68 -2.02 1.06
N SER A 202 22.93 -2.93 0.43
CA SER A 202 23.12 -3.23 -0.99
C SER A 202 22.89 -1.97 -1.86
N ASN A 203 23.66 -1.84 -2.94
CA ASN A 203 23.59 -0.67 -3.82
C ASN A 203 22.16 -0.45 -4.37
N TYR A 204 21.45 -1.53 -4.70
CA TYR A 204 20.08 -1.46 -5.22
C TYR A 204 19.07 -0.97 -4.16
N ASN A 205 19.13 -1.48 -2.93
CA ASN A 205 18.21 -1.07 -1.86
C ASN A 205 18.41 0.41 -1.49
N ARG A 206 19.65 0.91 -1.52
CA ARG A 206 19.95 2.33 -1.31
C ARG A 206 19.34 3.22 -2.39
N VAL A 207 19.48 2.85 -3.68
CA VAL A 207 18.90 3.62 -4.79
C VAL A 207 17.36 3.70 -4.68
N ILE A 208 16.71 2.56 -4.40
CA ILE A 208 15.26 2.51 -4.19
C ILE A 208 14.84 3.35 -2.98
N GLY A 209 15.56 3.21 -1.86
CA GLY A 209 15.30 3.97 -0.63
C GLY A 209 15.40 5.48 -0.85
N VAL A 210 16.43 5.95 -1.57
CA VAL A 210 16.61 7.37 -1.91
C VAL A 210 15.48 7.86 -2.82
N PHE A 211 15.08 7.08 -3.83
CA PHE A 211 13.96 7.43 -4.70
C PHE A 211 12.66 7.66 -3.92
N PHE A 212 12.30 6.70 -3.05
CA PHE A 212 11.11 6.83 -2.21
C PHE A 212 11.24 7.94 -1.16
N ALA A 213 12.43 8.18 -0.60
CA ALA A 213 12.69 9.28 0.32
C ALA A 213 12.49 10.65 -0.34
N ILE A 214 12.96 10.84 -1.58
CA ILE A 214 12.73 12.10 -2.34
C ILE A 214 11.23 12.33 -2.54
N ILE A 215 10.49 11.30 -2.98
CA ILE A 215 9.04 11.39 -3.18
C ILE A 215 8.33 11.74 -1.87
N LEU A 216 8.76 11.14 -0.76
CA LEU A 216 8.21 11.39 0.57
C LEU A 216 8.47 12.82 1.02
N ILE A 217 9.71 13.32 0.89
CA ILE A 217 10.08 14.70 1.24
C ILE A 217 9.24 15.69 0.42
N VAL A 218 9.17 15.50 -0.90
CA VAL A 218 8.34 16.34 -1.77
C VAL A 218 6.88 16.29 -1.34
N SER A 219 6.34 15.10 -1.06
CA SER A 219 4.94 14.95 -0.63
C SER A 219 4.65 15.68 0.69
N LEU A 220 5.58 15.64 1.66
CA LEU A 220 5.44 16.29 2.97
C LEU A 220 5.60 17.82 2.88
N LEU A 221 6.55 18.33 2.11
CA LEU A 221 6.77 19.78 1.95
C LEU A 221 5.53 20.49 1.37
N PHE A 222 4.85 19.84 0.43
CA PHE A 222 3.66 20.40 -0.22
C PHE A 222 2.33 20.00 0.45
N LEU A 223 2.37 19.28 1.57
CA LEU A 223 1.21 18.89 2.37
C LEU A 223 0.45 20.10 2.99
N PRO A 224 1.11 21.08 3.62
CA PRO A 224 0.44 22.12 4.42
C PRO A 224 -0.47 23.03 3.59
N SER A 225 -0.08 23.30 2.34
CA SER A 225 -0.87 24.15 1.44
C SER A 225 -2.20 23.50 1.04
N ARG A 226 -2.35 22.16 1.08
CA ARG A 226 -3.63 21.50 0.76
C ARG A 226 -4.54 21.32 1.98
N ILE A 227 -3.95 21.01 3.14
CA ILE A 227 -4.67 20.95 4.43
C ILE A 227 -5.34 22.30 4.73
N ARG A 228 -4.71 23.40 4.29
CA ARG A 228 -5.28 24.76 4.36
C ARG A 228 -6.33 25.05 3.26
N LEU A 229 -6.06 24.71 1.99
CA LEU A 229 -6.87 25.13 0.84
C LEU A 229 -8.13 24.28 0.52
N LYS A 230 -8.16 22.97 0.84
CA LYS A 230 -9.40 22.18 0.67
C LYS A 230 -10.25 22.27 1.94
N LEU A 231 -11.22 23.19 1.91
CA LEU A 231 -12.24 23.41 2.93
C LEU A 231 -12.91 22.09 3.36
N GLN A 232 -12.62 21.72 4.62
CA GLN A 232 -13.34 20.86 5.57
C GLN A 232 -13.69 19.40 5.21
N LYS A 233 -14.10 19.02 3.99
CA LYS A 233 -14.68 17.67 3.78
C LYS A 233 -13.69 16.51 3.77
N ASN A 234 -12.44 16.64 3.30
CA ASN A 234 -11.50 15.49 3.17
C ASN A 234 -10.27 15.57 4.08
N LYS A 235 -10.17 16.57 4.96
CA LYS A 235 -8.99 16.78 5.81
C LYS A 235 -8.68 15.59 6.71
N LEU A 236 -9.72 15.01 7.31
CA LEU A 236 -9.59 13.87 8.22
C LEU A 236 -9.12 12.60 7.51
N SER A 237 -9.52 12.38 6.25
CA SER A 237 -9.08 11.22 5.47
C SER A 237 -7.59 11.31 5.12
N TYR A 238 -7.10 12.53 4.84
CA TYR A 238 -5.65 12.76 4.67
C TYR A 238 -4.86 12.56 5.95
N LEU A 239 -5.42 12.91 7.11
CA LEU A 239 -4.80 12.66 8.41
C LEU A 239 -4.61 11.15 8.63
N VAL A 240 -5.63 10.33 8.36
CA VAL A 240 -5.52 8.86 8.40
C VAL A 240 -4.41 8.35 7.47
N LEU A 241 -4.31 8.90 6.25
CA LEU A 241 -3.26 8.50 5.28
C LEU A 241 -1.85 8.89 5.76
N ILE A 242 -1.68 10.05 6.39
CA ILE A 242 -0.39 10.46 6.97
C ILE A 242 0.02 9.52 8.09
N VAL A 243 -0.92 9.17 8.98
CA VAL A 243 -0.66 8.22 10.07
C VAL A 243 -0.34 6.83 9.50
N ALA A 244 -1.07 6.38 8.48
CA ALA A 244 -0.76 5.14 7.77
C ALA A 244 0.65 5.15 7.16
N LEU A 245 1.08 6.28 6.61
CA LEU A 245 2.44 6.45 6.09
C LEU A 245 3.50 6.35 7.20
N ILE A 246 3.29 7.04 8.33
CA ILE A 246 4.17 6.96 9.50
C ILE A 246 4.26 5.54 10.02
N VAL A 247 3.12 4.86 10.18
CA VAL A 247 3.07 3.46 10.63
C VAL A 247 3.80 2.53 9.65
N ALA A 248 3.64 2.74 8.35
CA ALA A 248 4.35 1.96 7.35
C ALA A 248 5.87 2.22 7.36
N LEU A 249 6.34 3.45 7.63
CA LEU A 249 7.77 3.71 7.85
C LEU A 249 8.30 2.97 9.08
N VAL A 250 7.56 3.02 10.19
CA VAL A 250 7.92 2.32 11.44
C VAL A 250 7.98 0.82 11.20
N LEU A 251 7.05 0.26 10.43
CA LEU A 251 7.05 -1.15 10.03
C LEU A 251 8.36 -1.53 9.33
N VAL A 252 8.78 -0.76 8.31
CA VAL A 252 10.04 -1.00 7.57
C VAL A 252 11.27 -0.95 8.48
N LEU A 253 11.26 -0.10 9.51
CA LEU A 253 12.39 0.06 10.43
C LEU A 253 12.53 -1.09 11.43
N ILE A 254 11.41 -1.66 11.87
CA ILE A 254 11.37 -2.66 12.96
C ILE A 254 11.44 -4.09 12.42
N SER A 255 10.89 -4.34 11.24
CA SER A 255 10.77 -5.67 10.68
C SER A 255 12.13 -6.37 10.48
N PRO A 256 12.20 -7.70 10.71
CA PRO A 256 13.47 -8.42 10.80
C PRO A 256 14.27 -8.44 9.49
N ASN A 257 13.59 -8.60 8.35
CA ASN A 257 14.21 -8.70 7.03
C ASN A 257 14.16 -7.38 6.27
N LYS A 258 14.98 -6.39 6.67
CA LYS A 258 14.91 -5.03 6.10
C LYS A 258 15.33 -5.00 4.63
N SER A 259 14.35 -5.11 3.75
CA SER A 259 14.53 -5.03 2.29
C SER A 259 13.67 -3.91 1.70
N SER A 260 14.02 -3.46 0.50
CA SER A 260 13.15 -2.55 -0.26
C SER A 260 11.76 -3.13 -0.52
N ALA A 261 11.59 -4.46 -0.39
CA ALA A 261 10.31 -5.16 -0.50
C ALA A 261 9.25 -4.58 0.46
N MET A 262 9.66 -4.13 1.64
CA MET A 262 8.74 -3.67 2.68
C MET A 262 8.11 -2.31 2.38
N LEU A 263 8.64 -1.57 1.40
CA LEU A 263 8.13 -0.27 1.01
C LEU A 263 6.71 -0.34 0.41
N VAL A 264 6.21 -1.53 0.06
CA VAL A 264 4.85 -1.73 -0.49
C VAL A 264 3.77 -1.15 0.41
N PHE A 265 3.92 -1.28 1.74
CA PHE A 265 2.96 -0.73 2.69
C PHE A 265 2.88 0.81 2.63
N LEU A 266 3.90 1.49 2.09
CA LEU A 266 3.89 2.94 1.86
C LEU A 266 3.22 3.33 0.55
N TYR A 267 3.08 2.44 -0.43
CA TYR A 267 2.75 2.82 -1.80
C TYR A 267 1.41 3.54 -1.91
N PHE A 268 0.38 3.02 -1.25
CA PHE A 268 -0.95 3.63 -1.31
C PHE A 268 -0.99 5.01 -0.59
N PRO A 269 -0.59 5.13 0.69
CA PRO A 269 -0.51 6.43 1.33
C PRO A 269 0.37 7.43 0.57
N LEU A 270 1.56 7.02 0.13
CA LEU A 270 2.48 7.88 -0.59
C LEU A 270 1.92 8.31 -1.96
N ALA A 271 1.31 7.41 -2.74
CA ALA A 271 0.72 7.74 -4.04
C ALA A 271 -0.42 8.76 -3.89
N THR A 272 -1.24 8.64 -2.85
CA THR A 272 -2.31 9.62 -2.58
C THR A 272 -1.77 11.00 -2.23
N LEU A 273 -0.72 11.08 -1.39
CA LEU A 273 -0.09 12.34 -1.01
C LEU A 273 0.68 12.96 -2.17
N PHE A 274 1.43 12.16 -2.93
CA PHE A 274 2.18 12.63 -4.08
C PHE A 274 1.27 13.14 -5.20
N THR A 275 0.13 12.48 -5.44
CA THR A 275 -0.91 12.99 -6.35
C THR A 275 -1.38 14.37 -5.94
N SER A 276 -1.47 14.62 -4.63
CA SER A 276 -1.90 15.91 -4.10
C SER A 276 -0.92 17.05 -4.37
N PHE A 277 0.38 16.74 -4.44
CA PHE A 277 1.43 17.63 -4.93
C PHE A 277 1.34 17.80 -6.45
N PHE A 278 1.23 16.69 -7.18
CA PHE A 278 1.21 16.69 -8.65
C PHE A 278 0.06 17.52 -9.23
N GLU A 279 -1.13 17.45 -8.62
CA GLU A 279 -2.32 18.23 -9.01
C GLU A 279 -2.13 19.75 -8.82
N LYS A 280 -1.15 20.22 -8.02
CA LYS A 280 -0.88 21.66 -7.83
C LYS A 280 -0.06 22.29 -8.95
N ILE A 281 0.64 21.48 -9.73
CA ILE A 281 1.51 21.94 -10.80
C ILE A 281 0.62 22.50 -11.92
N LYS A 282 0.50 23.84 -12.00
CA LYS A 282 -0.38 24.51 -12.98
C LYS A 282 0.06 24.30 -14.44
N LYS A 283 1.37 24.19 -14.68
CA LYS A 283 1.93 24.08 -16.04
C LYS A 283 1.88 22.60 -16.50
N PRO A 284 1.12 22.26 -17.56
CA PRO A 284 0.97 20.88 -18.02
C PRO A 284 2.27 20.28 -18.55
N LEU A 285 3.19 21.12 -19.08
CA LEU A 285 4.52 20.70 -19.51
C LEU A 285 5.35 20.15 -18.34
N ILE A 286 5.34 20.85 -17.20
CA ILE A 286 6.08 20.41 -16.00
C ILE A 286 5.47 19.10 -15.47
N GLN A 287 4.14 18.98 -15.45
CA GLN A 287 3.47 17.73 -15.09
C GLN A 287 3.89 16.57 -15.99
N SER A 288 3.95 16.79 -17.31
CA SER A 288 4.39 15.73 -18.22
C SER A 288 5.85 15.35 -18.00
N ILE A 289 6.75 16.32 -17.85
CA ILE A 289 8.18 16.05 -17.60
C ILE A 289 8.36 15.22 -16.33
N LEU A 290 7.66 15.58 -15.25
CA LEU A 290 7.73 14.87 -13.97
C LEU A 290 7.16 13.44 -14.06
N LEU A 291 6.08 13.24 -14.82
CA LEU A 291 5.51 11.91 -15.04
C LEU A 291 6.45 11.03 -15.87
N TYR A 292 7.03 11.58 -16.95
CA TYR A 292 7.99 10.85 -17.78
C TYR A 292 9.29 10.54 -17.03
N SER A 293 9.78 11.46 -16.19
CA SER A 293 10.97 11.19 -15.37
C SER A 293 10.70 10.09 -14.34
N MET A 294 9.53 10.08 -13.69
CA MET A 294 9.17 8.99 -12.78
C MET A 294 9.07 7.64 -13.50
N PHE A 295 8.49 7.61 -14.69
CA PHE A 295 8.44 6.40 -15.51
C PHE A 295 9.84 5.91 -15.86
N LEU A 296 10.71 6.79 -16.37
CA LEU A 296 12.10 6.44 -16.70
C LEU A 296 12.86 5.92 -15.49
N VAL A 297 12.76 6.59 -14.34
CA VAL A 297 13.40 6.13 -13.10
C VAL A 297 12.85 4.77 -12.68
N SER A 298 11.54 4.53 -12.79
CA SER A 298 10.96 3.22 -12.47
C SER A 298 11.47 2.11 -13.38
N VAL A 299 11.68 2.40 -14.66
CA VAL A 299 12.28 1.45 -15.62
C VAL A 299 13.74 1.16 -15.25
N ILE A 300 14.54 2.20 -14.99
CA ILE A 300 15.95 2.05 -14.60
C ILE A 300 16.10 1.23 -13.32
N ILE A 301 15.28 1.52 -12.30
CA ILE A 301 15.30 0.77 -11.03
C ILE A 301 14.97 -0.69 -11.30
N CYS A 302 13.92 -0.97 -12.07
CA CYS A 302 13.51 -2.33 -12.41
C CYS A 302 14.66 -3.13 -13.05
N PHE A 303 15.36 -2.54 -14.03
CA PHE A 303 16.53 -3.16 -14.68
C PHE A 303 17.74 -3.36 -13.77
N ILE A 304 17.96 -2.51 -12.78
CA ILE A 304 19.07 -2.66 -11.82
C ILE A 304 18.79 -3.80 -10.84
N THR A 305 17.50 -4.07 -10.58
CA THR A 305 17.07 -5.03 -9.57
C THR A 305 16.83 -6.44 -10.10
N GLY A 306 16.33 -6.58 -11.33
CA GLY A 306 16.13 -7.86 -12.01
C GLY A 306 17.39 -8.33 -12.72
#